data_AF-A0AAW0JC11-F1
#
_entry.id   AF-A0AAW0JC11-F1
#
_cell.length_a   1.000
_cell.length_b   1.000
_cell.length_c   1.000
_cell.angle_alpha   90.00
_cell.angle_beta   90.00
_cell.angle_gamma   90.00
#
_symmetry.space_group_name_H-M   'P 1'
#
loop_
_entity.id
_entity.type
_entity.pdbx_description
1 polymer ?
#
loop_
_entity_poly.entity_id
_entity_poly.type
_entity_poly.pdbx_seq_one_letter_code
_entity_poly.pdbx_strand_id
1 'polypeptide(L)' 'MEKGDCIIDGGNEWYENTERREKAAAELGLLYLGMGVSGGEEGARNGPSLMPGGSFEAYKYIEDILLKVAAQVPDSGPV' A
#
# COMPACT_ATOMS: atom_id res chain seq x y z
N MET A 1 5.20 -16.01 8.96
CA MET A 1 5.88 -14.92 8.24
C MET A 1 7.37 -15.06 8.48
N GLU A 2 8.14 -14.93 7.42
CA GLU A 2 9.59 -15.00 7.41
C GLU A 2 10.18 -13.61 7.16
N LYS A 3 11.49 -13.46 7.41
CA LYS A 3 12.15 -12.18 7.17
C LYS A 3 12.08 -11.81 5.69
N GLY A 4 11.72 -10.57 5.40
CA GLY A 4 11.47 -10.07 4.05
C GLY A 4 10.01 -10.15 3.61
N ASP A 5 9.13 -10.86 4.34
CA ASP A 5 7.69 -10.82 4.05
C ASP A 5 7.13 -9.41 4.29
N CYS A 6 6.12 -9.04 3.49
CA CYS A 6 5.48 -7.73 3.54
C CYS A 6 4.05 -7.80 4.10
N ILE A 7 3.74 -6.89 5.02
CA ILE A 7 2.38 -6.61 5.49
C ILE A 7 1.88 -5.33 4.81
N ILE A 8 0.68 -5.39 4.24
CA ILE A 8 0.00 -4.24 3.62
C ILE A 8 -1.28 -3.95 4.40
N ASP A 9 -1.36 -2.77 4.99
CA ASP A 9 -2.54 -2.31 5.72
C ASP A 9 -3.34 -1.34 4.86
N GLY A 10 -4.42 -1.84 4.25
CA GLY A 10 -5.35 -1.06 3.41
C GLY A 10 -6.43 -0.30 4.18
N GLY A 11 -6.36 -0.28 5.51
CA GLY A 11 -7.40 0.31 6.37
C GLY A 11 -7.31 1.84 6.49
N ASN A 12 -8.38 2.44 7.01
CA ASN A 12 -8.39 3.85 7.40
C ASN A 12 -7.81 4.01 8.81
N GLU A 13 -6.51 3.77 8.94
CA GLU A 13 -5.78 3.82 10.21
C GLU A 13 -5.22 5.23 10.50
N TRP A 14 -5.06 5.55 11.77
CA TRP A 14 -4.37 6.76 12.20
C TRP A 14 -2.86 6.64 11.96
N TYR A 15 -2.24 7.64 11.33
CA TYR A 15 -0.86 7.52 10.84
C TYR A 15 0.17 7.14 11.93
N GLU A 16 0.01 7.60 13.18
CA GLU A 16 0.94 7.24 14.27
C GLU A 16 0.85 5.74 14.62
N ASN A 17 -0.31 5.11 14.43
CA ASN A 17 -0.44 3.66 14.59
C ASN A 17 0.27 2.92 13.47
N THR A 18 0.20 3.43 12.23
CA THR A 18 0.95 2.91 11.08
C THR A 18 2.45 2.98 11.35
N GLU A 19 2.98 4.12 11.79
CA GLU A 19 4.40 4.28 12.14
C GLU A 19 4.84 3.35 13.28
N ARG A 20 3.98 3.17 14.30
CA ARG A 20 4.25 2.25 15.40
C ARG A 20 4.31 0.79 14.92
N ARG A 21 3.39 0.38 14.03
CA ARG A 21 3.36 -0.97 13.45
C ARG A 21 4.53 -1.22 12.51
N GLU A 22 4.91 -0.22 11.72
CA GLU A 22 6.08 -0.28 10.86
C GLU A 22 7.36 -0.55 11.67
N LYS A 23 7.57 0.19 12.76
CA LYS A 23 8.72 -0.05 13.67
C LYS A 23 8.70 -1.46 14.26
N ALA A 24 7.54 -1.92 14.74
CA ALA A 24 7.41 -3.26 15.31
C ALA A 24 7.63 -4.38 14.28
N ALA A 25 7.18 -4.18 13.03
CA ALA A 25 7.41 -5.12 11.94
C ALA A 25 8.89 -5.19 11.56
N ALA A 26 9.57 -4.05 11.50
CA ALA A 26 11.00 -3.96 11.20
C ALA A 26 11.86 -4.70 12.24
N GLU A 27 11.51 -4.65 13.53
CA GLU A 27 12.18 -5.40 14.60
C GLU A 27 12.13 -6.93 14.37
N LEU A 28 11.08 -7.41 13.69
CA LEU A 28 10.92 -8.81 13.30
C LEU A 28 11.54 -9.15 11.94
N GLY A 29 12.12 -8.16 11.25
CA GLY A 29 12.65 -8.28 9.89
C GLY A 29 11.56 -8.38 8.82
N LEU A 30 10.36 -7.85 9.11
CA LEU A 30 9.25 -7.79 8.18
C LEU A 30 9.17 -6.39 7.55
N LEU A 31 8.66 -6.33 6.32
CA LEU A 31 8.34 -5.08 5.65
C LEU A 31 6.90 -4.67 5.98
N TYR A 32 6.66 -3.37 6.10
CA TYR A 32 5.33 -2.82 6.37
C TYR A 32 5.01 -1.70 5.39
N LEU A 33 3.78 -1.69 4.88
CA LEU A 33 3.27 -0.69 3.96
C LEU A 33 1.84 -0.32 4.37
N GLY A 34 1.67 0.91 4.86
CA GLY A 34 0.34 1.49 5.04
C GLY A 34 -0.18 1.99 3.71
N MET A 35 -1.44 1.74 3.38
CA MET A 35 -2.02 2.12 2.10
C MET A 35 -3.44 2.65 2.28
N GLY A 36 -3.61 3.95 2.02
CA GLY A 36 -4.95 4.51 1.91
C GLY A 36 -5.65 3.99 0.67
N VAL A 37 -6.93 3.62 0.79
CA VAL A 37 -7.79 3.18 -0.33
C VAL A 37 -9.04 4.03 -0.37
N SER A 38 -9.33 4.64 -1.52
CA SER A 38 -10.51 5.49 -1.71
C SER A 38 -11.22 5.18 -3.02
N GLY A 39 -12.54 5.41 -3.06
CA GLY A 39 -13.41 5.11 -4.20
C GLY A 39 -14.70 4.36 -3.84
N GLY A 40 -14.89 3.99 -2.56
CA GLY A 40 -16.04 3.20 -2.12
C GLY A 40 -16.05 1.79 -2.73
N GLU A 41 -17.18 1.09 -2.62
CA GLU A 41 -17.32 -0.27 -3.14
C GLU A 41 -17.16 -0.33 -4.67
N GLU A 42 -17.72 0.66 -5.38
CA GLU A 42 -17.64 0.74 -6.84
C GLU A 42 -16.20 1.01 -7.30
N GLY A 43 -15.51 1.95 -6.66
CA GLY A 43 -14.10 2.22 -6.93
C GLY A 43 -13.23 1.00 -6.64
N ALA A 44 -13.43 0.31 -5.51
CA ALA A 44 -12.69 -0.91 -5.21
C ALA A 44 -12.83 -2.00 -6.29
N ARG A 45 -13.98 -2.06 -6.98
CA ARG A 45 -14.22 -3.03 -8.06
C ARG A 45 -13.64 -2.61 -9.41
N ASN A 46 -13.66 -1.32 -9.72
CA ASN A 46 -13.42 -0.78 -11.06
C ASN A 46 -12.11 0.01 -11.20
N GLY A 47 -11.48 0.36 -10.09
CA GLY A 47 -10.27 1.18 -10.05
C GLY A 47 -10.31 2.15 -8.87
N PRO A 48 -9.75 1.81 -7.70
CA PRO A 48 -9.68 2.74 -6.58
C PRO A 48 -8.49 3.70 -6.72
N SER A 49 -8.49 4.75 -5.92
CA SER A 49 -7.27 5.49 -5.61
C SER A 49 -6.50 4.75 -4.52
N LEU A 50 -5.21 4.51 -4.76
CA LEU A 50 -4.30 3.78 -3.88
C LEU A 50 -3.16 4.71 -3.46
N MET A 51 -2.90 4.81 -2.16
CA MET A 51 -1.94 5.74 -1.57
C MET A 51 -0.94 4.99 -0.66
N PRO A 52 0.02 4.24 -1.22
CA PRO A 52 0.98 3.45 -0.45
C PRO A 52 2.04 4.33 0.22
N GLY A 53 2.45 3.98 1.44
CA GLY A 53 3.52 4.63 2.22
C GLY A 53 4.19 3.67 3.21
N GLY A 54 5.48 3.89 3.48
CA GLY A 54 6.31 3.02 4.32
C GLY A 54 7.52 2.48 3.55
N SER A 55 7.77 1.17 3.63
CA SER A 55 8.93 0.53 2.98
C SER A 55 8.90 0.63 1.45
N PHE A 56 9.96 1.19 0.87
CA PHE A 56 10.13 1.25 -0.59
C PHE A 56 10.33 -0.14 -1.21
N GLU A 57 10.97 -1.06 -0.50
CA GLU A 57 11.14 -2.44 -0.94
C GLU A 57 9.78 -3.16 -1.04
N ALA A 58 8.93 -2.98 -0.02
CA ALA A 58 7.56 -3.49 -0.04
C ALA A 58 6.77 -2.94 -1.23
N TYR A 59 6.87 -1.63 -1.50
CA TYR A 59 6.23 -1.01 -2.65
C TYR A 59 6.67 -1.66 -3.96
N LYS A 60 7.98 -1.90 -4.14
CA LYS A 60 8.51 -2.55 -5.36
C LYS A 60 8.01 -3.98 -5.56
N TYR A 61 7.69 -4.72 -4.50
CA TYR A 61 7.09 -6.05 -4.63
C TYR A 61 5.67 -6.04 -5.20
N ILE A 62 4.93 -4.94 -5.01
CA ILE A 62 3.51 -4.85 -5.38
C ILE A 62 3.20 -3.78 -6.43
N GLU A 63 4.19 -3.00 -6.87
CA GLU A 63 4.05 -1.88 -7.81
C GLU A 63 3.22 -2.26 -9.04
N ASP A 64 3.55 -3.38 -9.70
CA ASP A 64 2.82 -3.85 -10.88
C ASP A 64 1.34 -4.15 -10.60
N ILE A 65 1.03 -4.67 -9.40
CA ILE A 65 -0.35 -4.95 -8.99
C ILE A 65 -1.09 -3.64 -8.73
N LEU A 66 -0.49 -2.73 -7.96
CA LEU A 66 -1.11 -1.45 -7.62
C LEU A 66 -1.40 -0.61 -8.87
N LEU A 67 -0.46 -0.54 -9.80
CA LEU A 67 -0.63 0.21 -11.04
C LEU A 67 -1.71 -0.40 -11.95
N LYS A 68 -1.83 -1.73 -11.99
CA LYS A 68 -2.87 -2.42 -12.79
C LYS A 68 -4.27 -2.26 -12.23
N VAL A 69 -4.41 -2.20 -10.90
CA VAL A 69 -5.73 -2.14 -10.25
C VAL A 69 -6.19 -0.72 -9.96
N ALA A 70 -5.29 0.26 -9.89
CA ALA A 70 -5.65 1.65 -9.64
C ALA A 70 -6.50 2.26 -10.78
N ALA A 71 -7.30 3.27 -10.42
CA ALA A 71 -7.96 4.13 -11.41
C ALA A 71 -6.93 4.74 -12.38
N GLN A 72 -7.23 4.71 -13.67
CA GLN A 72 -6.39 5.29 -14.72
C GLN A 72 -6.96 6.63 -15.17
N VAL A 73 -6.11 7.65 -15.32
CA VAL A 73 -6.52 8.96 -15.85
C VAL A 73 -6.03 9.09 -17.29
N PRO A 74 -6.92 9.34 -18.27
CA PRO A 74 -6.49 9.65 -19.64
C PRO A 74 -5.59 10.90 -19.63
N ASP A 75 -4.43 10.84 -20.30
CA ASP A 75 -3.37 11.88 -20.36
C ASP A 75 -2.49 12.10 -19.12
N SER A 76 -2.62 11.31 -18.05
CA SER A 76 -1.49 11.16 -17.13
C SER A 76 -0.49 10.19 -17.75
N GLY A 77 0.63 10.70 -18.28
CA GLY A 77 1.76 9.86 -18.68
C GLY A 77 2.18 8.88 -17.57
N PRO A 78 3.06 7.90 -17.86
CA PRO A 78 3.42 6.88 -16.87
C PRO A 78 3.91 7.54 -15.58
N VAL A 79 3.31 7.14 -14.45
CA VAL A 79 3.87 7.36 -13.10
C VAL A 79 5.13 6.53 -12.91
#